data_AF-B3CEH7-F1
#
_entry.id   AF-B3CEH7-F1
#
_cell.length_a   1.000
_cell.length_b   1.000
_cell.length_c   1.000
_cell.angle_alpha   90.00
_cell.angle_beta   90.00
_cell.angle_gamma   90.00
#
_symmetry.space_group_name_H-M   'P 1'
#
loop_
_entity.id
_entity.type
_entity.pdbx_description
1 polymer ?
#
loop_
_entity_poly.entity_id
_entity_poly.type
_entity_poly.pdbx_seq_one_letter_code
_entity_poly.pdbx_strand_id
1 'polypeptide(L)'
;MEKKMLGHQPNHVTKEERVENLWKKLIRQETDLSEETIAWMALRIRQLTEYMPYGCALIAYRKQNGEFYMARGTLIYYESDFHRKYDIERIKNHVAYWDIEQQGWRTFQIENFLEWRPIV
;
A
#
# COMPACT_ATOMS: atom_id res chain seq x y z
N MET A 1 -0.98 27.26 45.21
CA MET A 1 -1.62 27.22 43.87
C MET A 1 -0.50 27.09 42.85
N GLU A 2 -0.34 25.92 42.24
CA GLU A 2 0.53 25.75 41.08
C GLU A 2 -0.28 25.07 39.97
N LYS A 3 -0.60 25.85 38.93
CA LYS A 3 -1.14 25.31 37.68
C LYS A 3 0.02 24.65 36.94
N LYS A 4 0.07 23.31 36.91
CA LYS A 4 0.92 22.59 35.97
C LYS A 4 0.36 22.79 34.56
N MET A 5 1.16 23.44 33.73
CA MET A 5 0.92 23.65 32.30
C MET A 5 0.79 22.29 31.61
N LEU A 6 -0.37 22.01 31.00
CA LEU A 6 -0.54 20.91 30.06
C LEU A 6 0.29 21.23 28.82
N GLY A 7 1.49 20.67 28.73
CA GLY A 7 2.30 20.73 27.52
C GLY A 7 1.52 20.08 26.38
N HIS A 8 1.11 20.88 25.40
CA HIS A 8 0.67 20.36 24.10
C HIS A 8 1.88 19.69 23.45
N GLN A 9 1.93 18.36 23.51
CA GLN A 9 2.82 17.61 22.63
C GLN A 9 2.32 17.83 21.20
N PRO A 10 3.15 18.34 20.27
CA PRO A 10 2.77 18.34 18.87
C PRO A 10 2.56 16.88 18.45
N ASN A 11 1.41 16.57 17.84
CA ASN A 11 1.12 15.25 17.28
C ASN A 11 2.20 14.90 16.25
N HIS A 12 3.24 14.17 16.66
CA HIS A 12 4.27 13.69 15.76
C HIS A 12 3.70 12.53 14.95
N VAL A 13 3.14 12.85 13.77
CA VAL A 13 2.65 11.84 12.82
C VAL A 13 3.84 11.01 12.33
N THR A 14 3.77 9.69 12.51
CA THR A 14 4.83 8.76 12.08
C THR A 14 4.92 8.69 10.56
N LYS A 15 5.97 8.07 10.02
CA LYS A 15 6.11 7.90 8.56
C LYS A 15 4.99 7.02 7.99
N GLU A 16 4.66 5.96 8.71
CA GLU A 16 3.61 5.00 8.37
C GLU A 16 2.25 5.69 8.33
N GLU A 17 1.95 6.51 9.33
CA GLU A 17 0.70 7.29 9.37
C GLU A 17 0.63 8.29 8.20
N ARG A 18 1.74 8.91 7.79
CA ARG A 18 1.76 9.81 6.62
C ARG A 18 1.41 9.07 5.34
N VAL A 19 2.01 7.89 5.13
CA VAL A 19 1.75 7.06 3.94
C VAL A 19 0.31 6.58 3.93
N GLU A 20 -0.20 6.06 5.05
CA GLU A 20 -1.60 5.65 5.15
C GLU A 20 -2.56 6.82 4.90
N ASN A 21 -2.29 8.00 5.47
CA ASN A 21 -3.13 9.18 5.25
C ASN A 21 -3.12 9.66 3.80
N LEU A 22 -1.96 9.56 3.12
CA LEU A 22 -1.86 9.83 1.68
C LEU A 22 -2.73 8.86 0.88
N TRP A 23 -2.63 7.56 1.13
CA TRP A 23 -3.42 6.57 0.40
C TRP A 23 -4.91 6.66 0.70
N LYS A 24 -5.31 6.91 1.96
CA LYS A 24 -6.70 7.19 2.32
C LYS A 24 -7.24 8.39 1.52
N LYS A 25 -6.44 9.45 1.37
CA LYS A 25 -6.82 10.63 0.57
C LYS A 25 -7.02 10.27 -0.90
N LEU A 26 -6.12 9.48 -1.49
CA LEU A 26 -6.20 9.11 -2.91
C LEU A 26 -7.37 8.17 -3.19
N ILE A 27 -7.59 7.14 -2.36
CA ILE A 27 -8.74 6.23 -2.51
C ILE A 27 -10.06 7.00 -2.37
N ARG A 28 -10.14 7.95 -1.44
CA ARG A 28 -11.31 8.83 -1.28
C ARG A 28 -11.60 9.69 -2.52
N GLN A 29 -10.55 10.11 -3.24
CA GLN A 29 -10.72 10.95 -4.43
C GLN A 29 -11.29 10.18 -5.63
N GLU A 30 -11.02 8.88 -5.69
CA GLU A 30 -11.36 8.03 -6.84
C GLU A 30 -12.55 7.09 -6.57
N THR A 31 -13.08 7.04 -5.35
CA THR A 31 -14.14 6.09 -4.95
C THR A 31 -15.16 6.71 -4.00
N ASP A 32 -16.39 6.18 -4.01
CA ASP A 32 -17.46 6.53 -3.05
C ASP A 32 -17.52 5.57 -1.84
N LEU A 33 -16.40 4.96 -1.48
CA LEU A 33 -16.32 4.00 -0.38
C LEU A 33 -16.48 4.68 0.98
N SER A 34 -16.90 3.91 1.99
CA SER A 34 -16.97 4.42 3.36
C SER A 34 -15.55 4.67 3.92
N GLU A 35 -15.44 5.59 4.88
CA GLU A 35 -14.18 5.89 5.58
C GLU A 35 -13.57 4.65 6.23
N GLU A 36 -14.40 3.73 6.75
CA GLU A 36 -13.95 2.47 7.32
C GLU A 36 -13.31 1.57 6.26
N THR A 37 -13.94 1.42 5.10
CA THR A 37 -13.39 0.64 3.98
C THR A 37 -12.11 1.26 3.44
N ILE A 38 -12.06 2.59 3.29
CA ILE A 38 -10.87 3.32 2.85
C ILE A 38 -9.70 3.11 3.83
N ALA A 39 -9.97 3.21 5.14
CA ALA A 39 -8.96 2.98 6.17
C ALA A 39 -8.46 1.54 6.17
N TRP A 40 -9.37 0.58 6.03
CA TRP A 40 -9.04 -0.84 5.90
C TRP A 40 -8.16 -1.11 4.67
N MET A 41 -8.51 -0.57 3.50
CA MET A 41 -7.73 -0.74 2.27
C MET A 41 -6.31 -0.19 2.43
N ALA A 42 -6.16 1.03 2.93
CA ALA A 42 -4.84 1.64 3.13
C ALA A 42 -3.95 0.81 4.07
N LEU A 43 -4.53 0.28 5.17
CA LEU A 43 -3.84 -0.61 6.09
C LEU A 43 -3.40 -1.92 5.40
N ARG A 44 -4.30 -2.55 4.63
CA ARG A 44 -4.01 -3.81 3.93
C ARG A 44 -2.92 -3.63 2.87
N ILE A 45 -2.95 -2.55 2.10
CA ILE A 45 -1.91 -2.21 1.13
C ILE A 45 -0.56 -2.00 1.84
N ARG A 46 -0.54 -1.35 3.01
CA ARG A 46 0.70 -1.16 3.77
C ARG A 46 1.31 -2.50 4.15
N GLN A 47 0.51 -3.37 4.76
CA GLN A 47 0.95 -4.71 5.15
C GLN A 47 1.44 -5.53 3.95
N LEU A 48 0.80 -5.39 2.78
CA LEU A 48 1.25 -6.02 1.54
C LEU A 48 2.64 -5.50 1.13
N THR A 49 2.84 -4.18 1.13
CA THR A 49 4.12 -3.55 0.75
C THR A 49 5.25 -3.84 1.72
N GLU A 50 4.95 -4.10 2.99
CA GLU A 50 5.92 -4.55 3.99
C GLU A 50 6.31 -6.02 3.82
N TYR A 51 5.37 -6.85 3.34
CA TYR A 51 5.57 -8.28 3.18
C TYR A 51 6.29 -8.67 1.87
N MET A 52 5.87 -8.10 0.73
CA MET A 52 6.39 -8.48 -0.60
C MET A 52 7.92 -8.41 -0.79
N PRO A 53 8.69 -7.53 -0.11
CA PRO A 53 10.15 -7.54 -0.21
C PRO A 53 10.79 -8.85 0.30
N TYR A 54 10.08 -9.61 1.13
CA TYR A 54 10.58 -10.82 1.79
C TYR A 54 9.82 -12.10 1.38
N GLY A 55 8.77 -11.98 0.56
CA GLY A 55 7.90 -13.10 0.27
C GLY A 55 7.07 -12.92 -1.01
N CYS A 56 6.23 -13.91 -1.27
CA CYS A 56 5.30 -13.93 -2.40
C CYS A 56 3.87 -13.80 -1.89
N ALA A 57 3.07 -12.91 -2.48
CA ALA A 57 1.68 -12.69 -2.10
C ALA A 57 0.73 -13.03 -3.26
N LEU A 58 -0.44 -13.56 -2.95
CA LEU A 58 -1.60 -13.48 -3.83
C LEU A 58 -2.19 -12.08 -3.69
N ILE A 59 -2.35 -11.36 -4.80
CA ILE A 59 -2.84 -9.98 -4.85
C ILE A 59 -4.08 -9.95 -5.74
N ALA A 60 -5.21 -9.52 -5.21
CA ALA A 60 -6.45 -9.32 -5.95
C ALA A 60 -6.69 -7.82 -6.15
N TYR A 61 -6.93 -7.42 -7.40
CA TYR A 61 -7.26 -6.04 -7.77
C TYR A 61 -8.14 -6.00 -9.01
N ARG A 62 -8.76 -4.84 -9.28
CA ARG A 62 -9.43 -4.57 -10.56
C ARG A 62 -8.47 -3.90 -11.53
N LYS A 63 -8.42 -4.36 -12.78
CA LYS A 63 -7.77 -3.62 -13.86
C LYS A 63 -8.56 -2.35 -14.17
N GLN A 64 -7.95 -1.42 -14.90
CA GLN A 64 -8.60 -0.16 -15.31
C GLN A 64 -9.88 -0.36 -16.14
N ASN A 65 -9.98 -1.47 -16.88
CA ASN A 65 -11.20 -1.86 -17.61
C ASN A 65 -12.28 -2.50 -16.71
N GLY A 66 -12.07 -2.55 -15.39
CA GLY A 66 -12.98 -3.13 -14.40
C GLY A 66 -12.84 -4.64 -14.19
N GLU A 67 -12.05 -5.33 -15.02
CA GLU A 67 -11.84 -6.78 -14.90
C GLU A 67 -11.14 -7.15 -13.60
N PHE A 68 -11.60 -8.22 -12.97
CA PHE A 68 -10.89 -8.82 -11.85
C PHE A 68 -9.58 -9.45 -12.31
N TYR A 69 -8.50 -9.23 -11.54
CA TYR A 69 -7.22 -9.90 -11.75
C TYR A 69 -6.65 -10.36 -10.41
N MET A 70 -6.07 -11.55 -10.43
CA MET A 70 -5.37 -12.13 -9.28
C MET A 70 -3.95 -12.50 -9.70
N ALA A 71 -2.97 -11.91 -9.04
CA ALA A 71 -1.56 -12.09 -9.35
C ALA A 71 -0.84 -12.83 -8.22
N ARG A 72 0.20 -13.59 -8.56
CA ARG A 72 1.25 -13.97 -7.60
C ARG A 72 2.37 -12.95 -7.72
N GLY A 73 2.48 -12.07 -6.73
CA GLY A 73 3.38 -10.91 -6.75
C GLY A 73 4.47 -10.97 -5.69
N THR A 74 5.64 -10.42 -6.01
CA THR A 74 6.76 -10.22 -5.06
C THR A 74 7.54 -8.93 -5.35
N LEU A 75 8.32 -8.45 -4.38
CA LEU A 75 9.27 -7.34 -4.54
C LEU A 75 10.73 -7.77 -4.34
N ILE A 76 11.00 -9.07 -4.20
CA ILE A 76 12.36 -9.60 -3.97
C ILE A 76 13.37 -9.11 -5.03
N TYR A 77 12.95 -9.01 -6.29
CA TYR A 77 13.81 -8.56 -7.40
C TYR A 77 13.92 -7.04 -7.53
N TYR A 78 13.20 -6.26 -6.71
CA TYR A 78 13.12 -4.80 -6.91
C TYR A 78 14.49 -4.13 -6.76
N GLU A 79 15.25 -4.49 -5.73
CA GLU A 79 16.55 -3.86 -5.48
C GLU A 79 17.59 -4.25 -6.53
N SER A 80 17.57 -5.50 -7.02
CA SER A 80 18.47 -5.93 -8.10
C SER A 80 18.18 -5.23 -9.41
N ASP A 81 16.91 -5.10 -9.77
CA ASP A 81 16.48 -4.61 -11.09
C ASP A 81 16.51 -3.08 -11.19
N PHE A 82 16.21 -2.39 -10.08
CA PHE A 82 16.15 -0.92 -10.04
C PHE A 82 17.31 -0.28 -9.28
N HIS A 83 18.23 -1.07 -8.73
CA HIS A 83 19.42 -0.62 -7.99
C HIS A 83 19.10 0.31 -6.81
N ARG A 84 17.96 0.07 -6.13
CA ARG A 84 17.51 0.81 -4.93
C ARG A 84 16.48 0.02 -4.14
N LYS A 85 16.45 0.26 -2.82
CA LYS A 85 15.42 -0.30 -1.95
C LYS A 85 14.03 0.22 -2.34
N TYR A 86 13.03 -0.63 -2.13
CA TYR A 86 11.64 -0.23 -2.28
C TYR A 86 11.27 0.77 -1.17
N ASP A 87 10.85 1.96 -1.57
CA ASP A 87 10.53 3.06 -0.67
C ASP A 87 9.02 3.33 -0.71
N ILE A 88 8.33 2.94 0.36
CA ILE A 88 6.87 3.07 0.47
C ILE A 88 6.42 4.54 0.43
N GLU A 89 7.27 5.49 0.84
CA GLU A 89 6.95 6.94 0.82
C GLU A 89 6.88 7.48 -0.61
N ARG A 90 7.41 6.74 -1.61
CA ARG A 90 7.33 7.09 -3.04
C ARG A 90 6.10 6.54 -3.74
N ILE A 91 5.35 5.65 -3.10
CA ILE A 91 4.10 5.10 -3.65
C ILE A 91 3.05 6.21 -3.58
N LYS A 92 2.76 6.80 -4.73
CA LYS A 92 1.66 7.75 -4.87
C LYS A 92 0.36 6.99 -5.05
N ASN A 93 0.07 6.55 -6.27
CA ASN A 93 -1.19 5.90 -6.64
C ASN A 93 -1.02 4.47 -7.18
N HIS A 94 0.21 4.02 -7.44
CA HIS A 94 0.46 2.70 -8.01
C HIS A 94 1.42 1.90 -7.14
N VAL A 95 1.03 0.67 -6.81
CA VAL A 95 1.91 -0.32 -6.16
C VAL A 95 2.53 -1.19 -7.23
N ALA A 96 3.87 -1.23 -7.27
CA ALA A 96 4.61 -2.11 -8.16
C ALA A 96 4.77 -3.50 -7.55
N TYR A 97 4.84 -4.52 -8.40
CA TYR A 97 5.18 -5.88 -8.02
C TYR A 97 5.74 -6.63 -9.24
N TRP A 98 6.57 -7.64 -9.01
CA TRP A 98 6.95 -8.62 -10.01
C TRP A 98 5.87 -9.69 -10.09
N ASP A 99 5.19 -9.80 -11.24
CA ASP A 99 4.21 -10.84 -11.49
C ASP A 99 4.94 -12.15 -11.87
N ILE A 100 4.82 -13.16 -11.02
CA ILE A 100 5.54 -14.43 -11.16
C ILE A 100 5.05 -15.19 -12.40
N GLU A 101 3.74 -15.19 -12.65
CA GLU A 101 3.14 -15.94 -13.76
C GLU A 101 3.44 -15.25 -15.10
N GLN A 102 3.45 -13.91 -15.12
CA GLN A 102 3.72 -13.12 -16.32
C GLN A 102 5.21 -12.79 -16.53
N GLN A 103 6.07 -13.18 -15.59
CA GLN A 103 7.52 -12.89 -15.57
C GLN A 103 7.83 -11.43 -15.92
N GLY A 104 7.18 -10.50 -15.22
CA GLY A 104 7.38 -9.09 -15.50
C GLY A 104 6.89 -8.15 -14.41
N TRP A 105 7.51 -6.97 -14.36
CA TRP A 105 7.06 -5.86 -13.53
C TRP A 105 5.67 -5.39 -13.97
N ARG A 106 4.76 -5.28 -13.00
CA ARG A 106 3.40 -4.79 -13.16
C ARG A 106 3.08 -3.81 -12.04
N THR A 107 1.99 -3.08 -12.22
CA THR A 107 1.48 -2.16 -11.22
C THR A 107 -0.03 -2.29 -11.13
N PHE A 108 -0.58 -2.10 -9.93
CA PHE A 108 -2.00 -1.84 -9.75
C PHE A 108 -2.21 -0.50 -9.05
N GLN A 109 -3.35 0.12 -9.31
CA GLN A 109 -3.79 1.34 -8.67
C GLN A 109 -4.32 1.07 -7.26
N ILE A 110 -3.97 1.89 -6.28
CA ILE A 110 -4.34 1.68 -4.86
C ILE A 110 -5.85 1.63 -4.64
N GLU A 111 -6.62 2.43 -5.38
CA GLU A 111 -8.09 2.47 -5.36
C GLU A 111 -8.72 1.18 -5.92
N ASN A 112 -7.97 0.46 -6.76
CA ASN A 112 -8.44 -0.78 -7.38
C ASN A 112 -8.04 -2.03 -6.58
N PHE A 113 -7.33 -1.88 -5.47
CA PHE A 113 -6.98 -2.97 -4.57
C PHE A 113 -8.23 -3.63 -3.99
N LEU A 114 -8.25 -4.96 -3.92
CA LEU A 114 -9.34 -5.72 -3.31
C LEU A 114 -8.88 -6.45 -2.05
N GLU A 115 -7.87 -7.29 -2.14
CA GLU A 115 -7.35 -8.06 -1.01
C GLU A 115 -5.96 -8.66 -1.35
N TRP A 116 -5.21 -9.09 -0.33
CA TRP A 116 -4.03 -9.93 -0.52
C TRP A 116 -3.92 -11.05 0.52
N ARG A 117 -3.13 -12.09 0.22
CA ARG A 117 -2.74 -13.14 1.19
C ARG A 117 -1.28 -13.54 0.99
N PRO A 118 -0.53 -13.86 2.07
CA PRO A 118 0.80 -14.43 1.92
C PRO A 118 0.70 -15.83 1.29
N ILE A 119 1.70 -16.18 0.48
CA ILE A 119 1.91 -17.54 -0.02
C ILE A 119 3.01 -18.15 0.86
N VAL A 120 2.63 -19.10 1.71
CA VAL A 120 3.50 -19.84 2.62
C VAL A 120 3.72 -21.27 2.16
#